data_AF-A0A8K0IVT4-F1
#
_entry.id   AF-A0A8K0IVT4-F1
#
_cell.length_a   1.000
_cell.length_b   1.000
_cell.length_c   1.000
_cell.angle_alpha   90.00
_cell.angle_beta   90.00
_cell.angle_gamma   90.00
#
_symmetry.space_group_name_H-M   'P 1'
#
loop_
_entity.id
_entity.type
_entity.pdbx_description
1 polymer ?
#
loop_
_entity_poly.entity_id
_entity_poly.type
_entity_poly.pdbx_seq_one_letter_code
_entity_poly.pdbx_strand_id
1 'polypeptide(L)'
;MDSLRRLELSYWEICPQLPPLGKLPNLDYLRISNADAVKKIGTQFLGQESDRGRDEGGRIQISFPKSTKLEFIDMYNWEEWEWEVKDDDGLIALPNLKELTLSWCPKLRSLPSGLVHHATTLTKLQISHCDGLKEIRGFSSIKELQISHCDSLKEIRGFSSIKELRISDSRKLEGVSDLPTLETLALCDEKMRSLPEWFHGGLPDFPALHKLEIMANGKVLRGCLKNGLDWPKIEHIPYVHARSMQESGYISKSPSAFTTNLK
;
A
#
# COMPACT_ATOMS: atom_id res chain seq x y z
N MET A 1 25.53 -18.49 8.07
CA MET A 1 24.42 -17.55 7.81
C MET A 1 24.33 -17.13 6.34
N ASP A 2 25.37 -17.34 5.53
CA ASP A 2 25.39 -16.98 4.10
C ASP A 2 24.40 -17.75 3.21
N SER A 3 23.70 -18.77 3.72
CA SER A 3 22.64 -19.48 2.99
C SER A 3 21.23 -19.03 3.38
N LEU A 4 21.07 -18.15 4.37
CA LEU A 4 19.77 -17.79 4.91
C LEU A 4 19.00 -16.92 3.89
N ARG A 5 17.94 -17.48 3.32
CA ARG A 5 17.07 -16.81 2.34
C ARG A 5 15.73 -16.37 2.91
N ARG A 6 15.22 -17.09 3.92
CA ARG A 6 13.93 -16.81 4.55
C ARG A 6 14.16 -16.71 6.05
N LEU A 7 13.73 -15.60 6.64
CA LEU A 7 13.77 -15.37 8.07
C LEU A 7 12.38 -14.93 8.53
N GLU A 8 11.87 -15.60 9.56
CA GLU A 8 10.59 -15.27 10.19
C GLU A 8 10.86 -15.06 11.68
N LEU A 9 10.62 -13.85 12.16
CA LEU A 9 10.73 -13.50 13.57
C LEU A 9 9.31 -13.32 14.12
N SER A 10 8.92 -14.15 15.06
CA SER A 10 7.58 -14.11 15.68
C SER A 10 7.69 -14.00 17.19
N TYR A 11 6.71 -13.37 17.82
CA TYR A 11 6.60 -13.26 19.29
C TYR A 11 7.82 -12.57 19.91
N TRP A 12 8.14 -11.38 19.38
CA TRP A 12 9.28 -10.58 19.83
C TRP A 12 8.84 -9.62 20.95
N GLU A 13 8.71 -10.18 22.16
CA GLU A 13 8.00 -9.53 23.28
C GLU A 13 8.88 -8.73 24.25
N ILE A 14 10.20 -8.98 24.28
CA ILE A 14 11.08 -8.41 25.33
C ILE A 14 12.05 -7.36 24.77
N CYS A 15 12.51 -7.52 23.53
CA CYS A 15 13.58 -6.69 22.98
C CYS A 15 13.00 -5.52 22.17
N PRO A 16 13.19 -4.25 22.60
CA PRO A 16 12.58 -3.11 21.91
C PRO A 16 13.24 -2.75 20.58
N GLN A 17 14.40 -3.36 20.28
CA GLN A 17 15.15 -3.12 19.06
C GLN A 17 15.25 -4.40 18.25
N LEU A 18 15.05 -4.28 16.94
CA LEU A 18 15.32 -5.34 15.99
C LEU A 18 16.83 -5.44 15.73
N PRO A 19 17.35 -6.66 15.49
CA PRO A 19 18.74 -6.85 15.08
C PRO A 19 19.02 -6.21 13.71
N PRO A 20 20.30 -6.00 13.33
CA PRO A 20 20.71 -5.39 12.06
C PRO A 20 20.53 -6.35 10.87
N LEU A 21 19.28 -6.70 10.57
CA LEU A 21 18.92 -7.69 9.56
C LEU A 21 19.33 -7.28 8.14
N GLY A 22 19.53 -5.98 7.87
CA GLY A 22 19.98 -5.47 6.59
C GLY A 22 21.37 -5.96 6.16
N LYS A 23 22.18 -6.48 7.10
CA LYS A 23 23.49 -7.07 6.81
C LYS A 23 23.40 -8.48 6.23
N LEU A 24 22.23 -9.11 6.21
CA LEU A 24 22.06 -10.48 5.71
C LEU A 24 22.16 -10.49 4.17
N PRO A 25 23.22 -11.08 3.58
CA PRO A 25 23.56 -10.87 2.17
C PRO A 25 22.69 -11.67 1.19
N ASN A 26 22.02 -12.71 1.68
CA ASN A 26 21.23 -13.63 0.85
C ASN A 26 19.75 -13.71 1.25
N LEU A 27 19.33 -12.85 2.18
CA LEU A 27 17.93 -12.80 2.61
C LEU A 27 17.06 -12.31 1.45
N ASP A 28 16.06 -13.12 1.12
CA ASP A 28 15.09 -12.92 0.05
C ASP A 28 13.71 -12.56 0.63
N TYR A 29 13.32 -13.25 1.70
CA TYR A 29 12.07 -13.05 2.41
C TYR A 29 12.32 -12.79 3.89
N LEU A 30 11.74 -11.72 4.41
CA LEU A 30 11.71 -11.42 5.83
C LEU A 30 10.27 -11.18 6.28
N ARG A 31 9.86 -11.88 7.32
CA ARG A 31 8.62 -11.63 8.06
C ARG A 31 8.94 -11.32 9.51
N ILE A 32 8.35 -10.26 10.03
CA ILE A 32 8.36 -9.92 11.45
C ILE A 32 6.91 -9.87 11.91
N SER A 33 6.56 -10.70 12.87
CA SER A 33 5.22 -10.79 13.43
C SER A 33 5.19 -10.73 14.96
N ASN A 34 4.12 -10.16 15.52
CA ASN A 34 3.91 -10.11 16.98
C ASN A 34 5.12 -9.53 17.73
N ALA A 35 5.69 -8.44 17.20
CA ALA A 35 6.90 -7.81 17.73
C ALA A 35 6.56 -6.55 18.55
N ASP A 36 5.67 -6.71 19.53
CA ASP A 36 5.05 -5.60 20.27
C ASP A 36 6.00 -4.86 21.22
N ALA A 37 7.21 -5.37 21.47
CA ALA A 37 8.24 -4.58 22.13
C ALA A 37 8.81 -3.46 21.24
N VAL A 38 8.74 -3.64 19.92
CA VAL A 38 9.35 -2.74 18.95
C VAL A 38 8.44 -1.53 18.71
N LYS A 39 8.88 -0.36 19.17
CA LYS A 39 8.18 0.91 18.93
C LYS A 39 8.75 1.70 17.76
N LYS A 40 10.04 1.51 17.46
CA LYS A 40 10.77 2.26 16.44
C LYS A 40 11.67 1.33 15.64
N ILE A 41 11.59 1.45 14.32
CA ILE A 41 12.54 0.85 13.38
C ILE A 41 13.31 2.00 12.72
N GLY A 42 14.59 2.12 13.05
CA GLY A 42 15.49 3.11 12.45
C GLY A 42 16.52 2.46 11.51
N THR A 43 17.55 3.22 11.14
CA THR A 43 18.63 2.78 10.25
C THR A 43 19.47 1.62 10.79
N GLN A 44 19.44 1.36 12.11
CA GLN A 44 20.06 0.18 12.72
C GLN A 44 19.53 -1.14 12.13
N PHE A 45 18.26 -1.16 11.73
CA PHE A 45 17.65 -2.31 11.05
C PHE A 45 18.29 -2.58 9.69
N LEU A 46 18.71 -1.51 9.00
CA LEU A 46 19.46 -1.57 7.74
C LEU A 46 20.94 -1.94 7.96
N GLY A 47 21.38 -2.05 9.21
CA GLY A 47 22.76 -2.39 9.55
C GLY A 47 23.73 -1.22 9.50
N GLN A 48 23.24 0.03 9.50
CA GLN A 48 24.10 1.19 9.78
C GLN A 48 24.58 1.15 11.24
N GLU A 49 25.89 1.29 11.44
CA GLU A 49 26.51 1.46 12.75
C GLU A 49 26.62 2.96 13.04
N SER A 50 26.30 3.38 14.27
CA SER A 50 26.29 4.79 14.69
C SER A 50 27.68 5.44 14.78
N ASP A 51 28.77 4.67 14.66
CA ASP A 51 30.08 5.07 15.20
C ASP A 51 31.26 4.96 14.22
N ARG A 52 31.00 4.94 12.90
CA ARG A 52 32.12 5.11 11.95
C ARG A 52 32.39 6.60 11.81
N GLY A 53 33.44 7.05 12.50
CA GLY A 53 34.19 8.24 12.10
C GLY A 53 34.32 8.23 10.58
N ARG A 54 34.11 9.41 9.98
CA ARG A 54 34.24 9.64 8.55
C ARG A 54 35.68 9.33 8.10
N ASP A 55 35.97 8.05 7.91
CA ASP A 55 37.15 7.63 7.18
C ASP A 55 36.88 7.93 5.72
N GLU A 56 37.71 8.82 5.19
CA GLU A 56 37.75 9.27 3.81
C GLU A 56 37.80 8.08 2.85
N GLY A 57 36.64 7.74 2.30
CA GLY A 57 36.50 6.70 1.29
C GLY A 57 35.05 6.32 1.12
N GLY A 58 34.37 6.93 0.14
CA GLY A 58 32.96 6.72 -0.20
C GLY A 58 32.60 5.24 -0.42
N ARG A 59 32.35 4.50 0.66
CA ARG A 59 31.93 3.11 0.62
C ARG A 59 30.42 3.06 0.51
N ILE A 60 29.95 2.56 -0.63
CA ILE A 60 28.54 2.24 -0.84
C ILE A 60 28.16 1.10 0.13
N GLN A 61 27.20 1.34 1.00
CA GLN A 61 26.59 0.32 1.84
C GLN A 61 25.30 -0.16 1.20
N ILE A 62 25.22 -1.46 0.91
CA ILE A 62 24.00 -2.07 0.39
C ILE A 62 23.34 -2.88 1.50
N SER A 63 22.13 -2.48 1.88
CA SER A 63 21.32 -3.15 2.90
C SER A 63 20.21 -3.96 2.24
N PHE A 64 20.02 -5.20 2.69
CA PHE A 64 19.10 -6.16 2.09
C PHE A 64 19.33 -6.34 0.58
N PRO A 65 20.55 -6.71 0.14
CA PRO A 65 20.92 -6.71 -1.28
C PRO A 65 20.08 -7.65 -2.15
N LYS A 66 19.46 -8.70 -1.58
CA LYS A 66 18.65 -9.68 -2.32
C LYS A 66 17.18 -9.75 -1.88
N SER A 67 16.77 -8.93 -0.91
CA SER A 67 15.43 -9.07 -0.34
C SER A 67 14.38 -8.67 -1.36
N THR A 68 13.48 -9.58 -1.70
CA THR A 68 12.38 -9.32 -2.62
C THR A 68 11.06 -9.11 -1.90
N LYS A 69 10.92 -9.60 -0.66
CA LYS A 69 9.67 -9.49 0.09
C LYS A 69 9.90 -9.18 1.58
N LEU A 70 9.20 -8.15 2.06
CA LEU A 70 9.13 -7.79 3.48
C LEU A 70 7.68 -7.85 3.97
N GLU A 71 7.46 -8.44 5.14
CA GLU A 71 6.18 -8.48 5.82
C GLU A 71 6.35 -8.04 7.29
N PHE A 72 5.60 -7.02 7.70
CA PHE A 72 5.45 -6.62 9.10
C PHE A 72 4.00 -6.81 9.50
N ILE A 73 3.75 -7.71 10.45
CA ILE A 73 2.41 -8.19 10.77
C ILE A 73 2.19 -8.15 12.29
N ASP A 74 1.01 -7.75 12.76
CA ASP A 74 0.68 -7.79 14.20
C ASP A 74 1.73 -7.06 15.07
N MET A 75 2.18 -5.87 14.63
CA MET A 75 3.12 -5.03 15.38
C MET A 75 2.35 -3.85 16.01
N TYR A 76 1.58 -4.15 17.06
CA TYR A 76 0.56 -3.26 17.63
C TYR A 76 1.14 -1.99 18.29
N ASN A 77 2.39 -2.04 18.72
CA ASN A 77 3.08 -0.92 19.36
C ASN A 77 4.08 -0.19 18.46
N TRP A 78 4.21 -0.59 17.19
CA TRP A 78 5.14 0.04 16.27
C TRP A 78 4.62 1.40 15.81
N GLU A 79 5.40 2.45 16.09
CA GLU A 79 5.02 3.85 15.91
C GLU A 79 5.82 4.54 14.81
N GLU A 80 7.13 4.31 14.77
CA GLU A 80 8.08 5.05 13.95
C GLU A 80 8.86 4.11 13.01
N TRP A 81 8.87 4.45 11.72
CA TRP A 81 9.75 3.83 10.75
C TRP A 81 10.54 4.91 10.02
N GLU A 82 11.84 4.99 10.31
CA GLU A 82 12.66 6.13 9.94
C GLU A 82 13.95 5.71 9.24
N TRP A 83 14.08 6.13 7.99
CA TRP A 83 15.36 6.38 7.34
C TRP A 83 15.17 7.42 6.24
N GLU A 84 16.12 8.34 6.16
CA GLU A 84 16.10 9.44 5.21
C GLU A 84 17.07 9.18 4.06
N VAL A 85 16.80 9.80 2.92
CA VAL A 85 17.78 9.93 1.85
C VAL A 85 18.66 11.13 2.19
N LYS A 86 19.97 10.93 2.28
CA LYS A 86 20.94 12.02 2.24
C LYS A 86 21.84 11.81 1.06
N ASP A 87 22.10 12.88 0.31
CA ASP A 87 22.82 12.84 -0.97
C ASP A 87 24.25 12.28 -0.86
N ASP A 88 24.81 12.16 0.34
CA ASP A 88 26.20 11.80 0.63
C ASP A 88 26.35 10.55 1.53
N ASP A 89 25.28 9.81 1.82
CA ASP A 89 25.32 8.71 2.82
C ASP A 89 25.76 7.35 2.24
N GLY A 90 25.89 7.23 0.91
CA GLY A 90 26.32 5.98 0.24
C GLY A 90 25.42 4.76 0.49
N LEU A 91 24.23 4.95 1.07
CA LEU A 91 23.31 3.88 1.47
C LEU A 91 22.35 3.53 0.33
N ILE A 92 22.41 2.28 -0.13
CA ILE A 92 21.42 1.68 -1.02
C ILE A 92 20.63 0.64 -0.21
N ALA A 93 19.41 0.99 0.19
CA ALA A 93 18.55 0.11 0.97
C ALA A 93 17.49 -0.54 0.09
N LEU A 94 17.29 -1.86 0.25
CA LEU A 94 16.20 -2.61 -0.40
C LEU A 94 16.19 -2.51 -1.94
N PRO A 95 17.34 -2.63 -2.64
CA PRO A 95 17.42 -2.39 -4.08
C PRO A 95 16.58 -3.37 -4.93
N ASN A 96 16.25 -4.54 -4.38
CA ASN A 96 15.53 -5.62 -5.07
C ASN A 96 14.14 -5.91 -4.49
N LEU A 97 13.65 -5.06 -3.58
CA LEU A 97 12.37 -5.26 -2.92
C LEU A 97 11.22 -5.13 -3.93
N LYS A 98 10.40 -6.17 -4.07
CA LYS A 98 9.26 -6.21 -5.00
C LYS A 98 7.92 -6.09 -4.28
N GLU A 99 7.84 -6.61 -3.06
CA GLU A 99 6.60 -6.69 -2.28
C GLU A 99 6.83 -6.23 -0.83
N LEU A 100 5.97 -5.33 -0.36
CA LEU A 100 5.89 -4.92 1.04
C LEU A 100 4.46 -5.12 1.56
N THR A 101 4.33 -5.82 2.69
CA THR A 101 3.08 -5.97 3.42
C THR A 101 3.20 -5.38 4.82
N LEU A 102 2.25 -4.50 5.16
CA LEU A 102 2.04 -3.98 6.51
C LEU A 102 0.64 -4.40 6.95
N SER A 103 0.53 -5.20 8.00
CA SER A 103 -0.78 -5.68 8.48
C SER A 103 -0.86 -5.58 9.99
N TRP A 104 -1.94 -5.00 10.51
CA TRP A 104 -2.12 -4.85 11.96
C TRP A 104 -0.96 -4.09 12.62
N CYS A 105 -0.58 -2.96 12.02
CA CYS A 105 0.38 -1.99 12.56
C CYS A 105 -0.34 -0.65 12.89
N PRO A 106 -1.31 -0.65 13.81
CA PRO A 106 -2.25 0.46 14.01
C PRO A 106 -1.63 1.75 14.53
N LYS A 107 -0.40 1.73 15.04
CA LYS A 107 0.29 2.93 15.55
C LYS A 107 1.32 3.52 14.59
N LEU A 108 1.62 2.84 13.48
CA LEU A 108 2.63 3.29 12.53
C LEU A 108 2.20 4.59 11.87
N ARG A 109 2.92 5.69 12.11
CA ARG A 109 2.47 7.04 11.72
C ARG A 109 2.80 7.43 10.28
N SER A 110 3.90 6.92 9.74
CA SER A 110 4.38 7.27 8.40
C SER A 110 5.25 6.18 7.81
N LEU A 111 5.33 6.15 6.48
CA LEU A 111 6.37 5.42 5.78
C LEU A 111 7.60 6.34 5.60
N PRO A 112 8.82 5.82 5.73
CA PRO A 112 10.05 6.61 5.64
C PRO A 112 10.32 7.06 4.20
N SER A 113 10.88 8.27 4.05
CA SER A 113 11.20 8.85 2.74
C SER A 113 12.19 7.98 1.96
N GLY A 114 13.16 7.37 2.64
CA GLY A 114 14.09 6.49 1.95
C GLY A 114 13.44 5.21 1.42
N LEU A 115 12.26 4.77 1.91
CA LEU A 115 11.52 3.67 1.28
C LEU A 115 11.00 4.08 -0.08
N VAL A 116 10.45 5.29 -0.15
CA VAL A 116 9.90 5.90 -1.36
C VAL A 116 10.98 6.07 -2.43
N HIS A 117 12.20 6.42 -2.02
CA HIS A 117 13.30 6.73 -2.95
C HIS A 117 14.25 5.57 -3.24
N HIS A 118 14.55 4.68 -2.28
CA HIS A 118 15.54 3.61 -2.47
C HIS A 118 14.91 2.30 -2.99
N ALA A 119 13.67 1.98 -2.61
CA ALA A 119 13.00 0.75 -3.05
C ALA A 119 12.38 0.92 -4.44
N THR A 120 13.20 1.30 -5.43
CA THR A 120 12.77 1.61 -6.81
C THR A 120 12.24 0.40 -7.59
N THR A 121 12.41 -0.81 -7.05
CA THR A 121 11.88 -2.06 -7.60
C THR A 121 10.56 -2.51 -6.94
N LEU A 122 10.04 -1.76 -5.96
CA LEU A 122 8.83 -2.10 -5.22
C LEU A 122 7.62 -1.94 -6.11
N THR A 123 7.05 -3.07 -6.55
CA THR A 123 5.90 -3.11 -7.47
C THR A 123 4.58 -3.32 -6.76
N LYS A 124 4.58 -3.89 -5.55
CA LYS A 124 3.35 -4.23 -4.81
C LYS A 124 3.43 -3.78 -3.36
N LEU A 125 2.43 -3.01 -2.94
CA LEU A 125 2.28 -2.56 -1.56
C LEU A 125 0.90 -2.96 -1.03
N GLN A 126 0.89 -3.68 0.09
CA GLN A 126 -0.32 -4.10 0.79
C GLN A 126 -0.31 -3.50 2.20
N ILE A 127 -1.34 -2.75 2.55
CA ILE A 127 -1.48 -2.11 3.85
C ILE A 127 -2.87 -2.44 4.40
N SER A 128 -2.91 -3.10 5.54
CA SER A 128 -4.15 -3.44 6.23
C SER A 128 -4.10 -3.13 7.72
N HIS A 129 -5.21 -2.61 8.29
CA HIS A 129 -5.31 -2.32 9.73
C HIS A 129 -4.17 -1.42 10.26
N CYS A 130 -3.80 -0.38 9.50
CA CYS A 130 -2.72 0.55 9.84
C CYS A 130 -3.26 1.96 10.11
N ASP A 131 -4.10 2.10 11.15
CA ASP A 131 -4.81 3.36 11.46
C ASP A 131 -3.91 4.53 11.93
N GLY A 132 -2.62 4.28 12.15
CA GLY A 132 -1.64 5.33 12.42
C GLY A 132 -1.33 6.14 11.16
N LEU A 133 -1.39 5.51 9.98
CA LEU A 133 -1.07 6.12 8.70
C LEU A 133 -2.18 7.09 8.29
N LYS A 134 -1.82 8.36 8.07
CA LYS A 134 -2.76 9.41 7.64
C LYS A 134 -2.65 9.73 6.16
N GLU A 135 -1.49 9.54 5.56
CA GLU A 135 -1.24 9.72 4.13
C GLU A 135 -0.26 8.67 3.61
N ILE A 136 -0.36 8.32 2.33
CA ILE A 136 0.63 7.52 1.61
C ILE A 136 0.91 8.21 0.26
N ARG A 137 2.18 8.50 -0.02
CA ARG A 137 2.54 9.27 -1.21
C ARG A 137 3.93 9.00 -1.79
N GLY A 138 4.07 9.32 -3.08
CA GLY A 138 5.37 9.54 -3.74
C GLY A 138 6.03 8.31 -4.37
N PHE A 139 5.37 7.16 -4.39
CA PHE A 139 5.95 5.93 -4.93
C PHE A 139 5.90 5.89 -6.46
N SER A 140 7.07 5.96 -7.11
CA SER A 140 7.16 5.93 -8.57
C SER A 140 7.18 4.52 -9.17
N SER A 141 7.43 3.47 -8.39
CA SER A 141 7.60 2.09 -8.87
C SER A 141 6.38 1.18 -8.67
N ILE A 142 5.48 1.53 -7.75
CA ILE A 142 4.35 0.69 -7.37
C ILE A 142 3.37 0.56 -8.53
N LYS A 143 3.01 -0.68 -8.85
CA LYS A 143 2.03 -1.07 -9.87
C LYS A 143 0.72 -1.52 -9.24
N GLU A 144 0.78 -2.16 -8.08
CA GLU A 144 -0.38 -2.66 -7.34
C GLU A 144 -0.37 -2.08 -5.91
N LEU A 145 -1.42 -1.34 -5.57
CA LEU A 145 -1.66 -0.85 -4.21
C LEU A 145 -2.95 -1.47 -3.67
N GLN A 146 -2.87 -2.08 -2.49
CA GLN A 146 -4.01 -2.63 -1.77
C GLN A 146 -4.09 -2.01 -0.38
N ILE A 147 -5.20 -1.32 -0.08
CA ILE A 147 -5.49 -0.72 1.20
C ILE A 147 -6.75 -1.39 1.77
N SER A 148 -6.68 -1.91 3.00
CA SER A 148 -7.83 -2.53 3.66
C SER A 148 -7.94 -2.07 5.12
N HIS A 149 -9.15 -1.76 5.60
CA HIS A 149 -9.38 -1.43 7.01
C HIS A 149 -8.43 -0.36 7.58
N CYS A 150 -8.18 0.71 6.83
CA CYS A 150 -7.37 1.85 7.28
C CYS A 150 -8.27 3.08 7.45
N ASP A 151 -9.08 3.09 8.52
CA ASP A 151 -10.13 4.08 8.77
C ASP A 151 -9.58 5.43 9.24
N SER A 152 -8.26 5.63 9.21
CA SER A 152 -7.60 6.89 9.50
C SER A 152 -6.79 7.46 8.33
N LEU A 153 -6.64 6.69 7.26
CA LEU A 153 -5.97 7.13 6.04
C LEU A 153 -6.86 8.15 5.34
N LYS A 154 -6.34 9.36 5.13
CA LYS A 154 -7.05 10.48 4.52
C LYS A 154 -6.67 10.72 3.07
N GLU A 155 -5.41 10.43 2.70
CA GLU A 155 -4.89 10.78 1.38
C GLU A 155 -4.01 9.68 0.77
N ILE A 156 -4.22 9.40 -0.51
CA ILE A 156 -3.33 8.58 -1.36
C ILE A 156 -2.98 9.41 -2.59
N ARG A 157 -1.70 9.68 -2.83
CA ARG A 157 -1.30 10.46 -4.02
C ARG A 157 0.10 10.18 -4.56
N GLY A 158 0.32 10.51 -5.83
CA GLY A 158 1.65 10.56 -6.42
C GLY A 158 2.22 9.17 -6.70
N PHE A 159 1.41 8.30 -7.32
CA PHE A 159 1.87 7.00 -7.80
C PHE A 159 1.90 6.99 -9.33
N SER A 160 3.06 7.32 -9.89
CA SER A 160 3.21 7.57 -11.34
C SER A 160 3.17 6.31 -12.22
N SER A 161 3.33 5.11 -11.65
CA SER A 161 3.37 3.84 -12.37
C SER A 161 2.25 2.87 -11.97
N ILE A 162 1.31 3.30 -11.13
CA ILE A 162 0.24 2.44 -10.61
C ILE A 162 -0.65 1.97 -11.74
N LYS A 163 -1.01 0.69 -11.71
CA LYS A 163 -1.93 0.04 -12.65
C LYS A 163 -3.21 -0.36 -11.97
N GLU A 164 -3.11 -0.78 -10.72
CA GLU A 164 -4.23 -1.26 -9.95
C GLU A 164 -4.24 -0.71 -8.53
N LEU A 165 -5.40 -0.17 -8.14
CA LEU A 165 -5.70 0.29 -6.79
C LEU A 165 -6.91 -0.47 -6.27
N ARG A 166 -6.74 -1.21 -5.16
CA ARG A 166 -7.84 -1.83 -4.42
C ARG A 166 -7.99 -1.16 -3.06
N ILE A 167 -9.19 -0.68 -2.76
CA ILE A 167 -9.52 -0.09 -1.46
C ILE A 167 -10.68 -0.88 -0.86
N SER A 168 -10.46 -1.41 0.35
CA SER A 168 -11.47 -2.12 1.11
C SER A 168 -11.68 -1.48 2.48
N ASP A 169 -12.94 -1.28 2.87
CA ASP A 169 -13.34 -0.87 4.23
C ASP A 169 -12.49 0.27 4.84
N SER A 170 -12.12 1.28 4.04
CA SER A 170 -11.26 2.41 4.46
C SER A 170 -11.99 3.73 4.23
N ARG A 171 -12.90 4.07 5.15
CA ARG A 171 -14.02 4.99 4.88
C ARG A 171 -13.73 6.47 5.12
N LYS A 172 -12.61 6.79 5.78
CA LYS A 172 -12.20 8.17 6.04
C LYS A 172 -11.23 8.73 5.00
N LEU A 173 -11.06 8.03 3.87
CA LEU A 173 -10.29 8.53 2.75
C LEU A 173 -11.00 9.74 2.14
N GLU A 174 -10.33 10.87 2.15
CA GLU A 174 -10.84 12.19 1.72
C GLU A 174 -10.30 12.55 0.33
N GLY A 175 -9.14 12.03 -0.07
CA GLY A 175 -8.52 12.32 -1.37
C GLY A 175 -7.73 11.15 -1.95
N VAL A 176 -7.92 10.92 -3.25
CA VAL A 176 -7.12 10.01 -4.07
C VAL A 176 -6.79 10.74 -5.36
N SER A 177 -5.53 11.09 -5.58
CA SER A 177 -5.11 11.95 -6.69
C SER A 177 -3.76 11.55 -7.28
N ASP A 178 -3.40 12.14 -8.42
CA ASP A 178 -2.09 11.94 -9.05
C ASP A 178 -1.74 10.46 -9.33
N LEU A 179 -2.67 9.74 -9.98
CA LEU A 179 -2.52 8.34 -10.39
C LEU A 179 -2.66 8.21 -11.93
N PRO A 180 -1.77 8.84 -12.72
CA PRO A 180 -1.96 9.06 -14.15
C PRO A 180 -2.09 7.77 -14.98
N THR A 181 -1.51 6.67 -14.49
CA THR A 181 -1.47 5.38 -15.20
C THR A 181 -2.48 4.36 -14.68
N LEU A 182 -3.32 4.72 -13.71
CA LEU A 182 -4.25 3.81 -13.06
C LEU A 182 -5.26 3.27 -14.08
N GLU A 183 -5.28 1.95 -14.25
CA GLU A 183 -6.10 1.24 -15.23
C GLU A 183 -7.33 0.59 -14.58
N THR A 184 -7.15 0.04 -13.37
CA THR A 184 -8.20 -0.64 -12.59
C THR A 184 -8.32 -0.05 -11.20
N LEU A 185 -9.54 0.38 -10.85
CA LEU A 185 -9.93 0.74 -9.48
C LEU A 185 -10.93 -0.28 -8.95
N ALA A 186 -10.65 -0.87 -7.78
CA ALA A 186 -11.59 -1.74 -7.07
C ALA A 186 -11.96 -1.14 -5.71
N LEU A 187 -13.25 -1.07 -5.44
CA LEU A 187 -13.84 -0.57 -4.19
C LEU A 187 -14.64 -1.69 -3.53
N CYS A 188 -14.33 -2.00 -2.27
CA CYS A 188 -14.95 -3.10 -1.52
C CYS A 188 -15.39 -2.61 -0.13
N ASP A 189 -16.68 -2.35 0.08
CA ASP A 189 -17.18 -1.94 1.41
C ASP A 189 -18.68 -2.24 1.52
N GLU A 190 -19.03 -3.14 2.44
CA GLU A 190 -20.41 -3.55 2.69
C GLU A 190 -21.27 -2.39 3.26
N LYS A 191 -20.64 -1.52 4.05
CA LYS A 191 -21.28 -0.40 4.74
C LYS A 191 -21.29 0.88 3.89
N MET A 192 -20.71 0.83 2.68
CA MET A 192 -20.71 1.93 1.72
C MET A 192 -22.14 2.38 1.41
N ARG A 193 -22.45 3.67 1.51
CA ARG A 193 -23.81 4.20 1.26
C ARG A 193 -23.99 4.79 -0.14
N SER A 194 -22.89 5.20 -0.75
CA SER A 194 -22.73 5.80 -2.07
C SER A 194 -21.26 5.66 -2.46
N LEU A 195 -20.92 5.87 -3.74
CA LEU A 195 -19.50 5.95 -4.13
C LEU A 195 -18.77 7.04 -3.34
N PRO A 196 -17.48 6.87 -3.03
CA PRO A 196 -16.71 7.84 -2.25
C PRO A 196 -16.74 9.25 -2.87
N GLU A 197 -16.73 10.27 -2.03
CA GLU A 197 -16.79 11.67 -2.50
C GLU A 197 -15.57 12.05 -3.35
N TRP A 198 -14.36 11.56 -3.01
CA TRP A 198 -13.17 11.77 -3.84
C TRP A 198 -13.27 11.16 -5.24
N PHE A 199 -14.22 10.24 -5.46
CA PHE A 199 -14.42 9.62 -6.76
C PHE A 199 -15.36 10.45 -7.63
N HIS A 200 -14.81 11.46 -8.32
CA HIS A 200 -15.54 12.32 -9.26
C HIS A 200 -15.55 11.77 -10.70
N GLY A 201 -15.62 10.45 -10.84
CA GLY A 201 -15.46 9.78 -12.14
C GLY A 201 -14.03 9.70 -12.64
N GLY A 202 -13.06 10.03 -11.79
CA GLY A 202 -11.65 9.79 -12.05
C GLY A 202 -10.96 10.77 -12.98
N LEU A 203 -11.60 11.89 -13.31
CA LEU A 203 -10.94 13.00 -13.99
C LEU A 203 -10.79 14.18 -13.02
N PRO A 204 -9.63 14.84 -12.97
CA PRO A 204 -8.42 14.64 -13.79
C PRO A 204 -7.45 13.55 -13.27
N ASP A 205 -7.74 12.93 -12.13
CA ASP A 205 -6.74 12.18 -11.36
C ASP A 205 -6.31 10.82 -11.96
N PHE A 206 -7.20 10.15 -12.70
CA PHE A 206 -7.03 8.79 -13.24
C PHE A 206 -7.40 8.76 -14.75
N PRO A 207 -6.68 9.51 -15.63
CA PRO A 207 -7.03 9.64 -17.04
C PRO A 207 -6.96 8.31 -17.83
N ALA A 208 -6.22 7.32 -17.33
CA ALA A 208 -6.10 5.99 -17.94
C ALA A 208 -7.14 4.98 -17.42
N LEU A 209 -8.05 5.39 -16.52
CA LEU A 209 -8.97 4.47 -15.86
C LEU A 209 -9.92 3.83 -16.88
N HIS A 210 -9.79 2.51 -17.06
CA HIS A 210 -10.61 1.75 -18.00
C HIS A 210 -11.57 0.79 -17.32
N LYS A 211 -11.30 0.41 -16.06
CA LYS A 211 -12.06 -0.60 -15.31
C LYS A 211 -12.34 -0.17 -13.88
N LEU A 212 -13.62 -0.27 -13.50
CA LEU A 212 -14.09 -0.06 -12.15
C LEU A 212 -14.77 -1.33 -11.63
N GLU A 213 -14.31 -1.82 -10.47
CA GLU A 213 -14.91 -2.93 -9.74
C GLU A 213 -15.51 -2.42 -8.44
N ILE A 214 -16.75 -2.79 -8.14
CA ILE A 214 -17.46 -2.38 -6.92
C ILE A 214 -18.04 -3.62 -6.26
N MET A 215 -17.66 -3.86 -5.00
CA MET A 215 -18.29 -4.83 -4.13
C MET A 215 -18.90 -4.05 -2.96
N ALA A 216 -20.22 -3.96 -2.91
CA ALA A 216 -20.93 -3.12 -1.95
C ALA A 216 -22.33 -3.66 -1.64
N ASN A 217 -23.13 -2.93 -0.86
CA ASN A 217 -24.54 -3.30 -0.65
C ASN A 217 -25.42 -2.94 -1.86
N GLY A 218 -26.66 -3.46 -1.86
CA GLY A 218 -27.63 -3.26 -2.93
C GLY A 218 -28.01 -1.80 -3.19
N LYS A 219 -27.88 -0.90 -2.20
CA LYS A 219 -28.18 0.52 -2.35
C LYS A 219 -27.16 1.21 -3.27
N VAL A 220 -25.86 0.94 -3.07
CA VAL A 220 -24.79 1.46 -3.93
C VAL A 220 -24.95 0.95 -5.36
N LEU A 221 -25.23 -0.34 -5.50
CA LEU A 221 -25.50 -0.96 -6.79
C LEU A 221 -26.66 -0.27 -7.52
N ARG A 222 -27.77 0.00 -6.84
CA ARG A 222 -28.90 0.76 -7.42
C ARG A 222 -28.51 2.19 -7.82
N GLY A 223 -27.62 2.83 -7.07
CA GLY A 223 -27.02 4.11 -7.43
C GLY A 223 -26.24 4.07 -8.75
N CYS A 224 -25.69 2.91 -9.11
CA CYS A 224 -24.91 2.68 -10.33
C CYS A 224 -25.75 2.26 -11.55
N LEU A 225 -27.08 2.18 -11.45
CA LEU A 225 -27.97 1.94 -12.60
C LEU A 225 -28.01 3.17 -13.52
N LYS A 226 -28.40 3.04 -14.79
CA LYS A 226 -28.42 4.15 -15.78
C LYS A 226 -29.16 5.43 -15.37
N ASN A 227 -30.12 5.31 -14.46
CA ASN A 227 -30.91 6.40 -13.89
C ASN A 227 -30.57 6.68 -12.42
N GLY A 228 -29.52 6.06 -11.89
CA GLY A 228 -29.06 6.17 -10.52
C GLY A 228 -28.13 7.36 -10.31
N LEU A 229 -28.00 7.76 -9.04
CA LEU A 229 -27.25 8.96 -8.64
C LEU A 229 -25.75 8.90 -8.93
N ASP A 230 -25.17 7.70 -8.96
CA ASP A 230 -23.73 7.49 -9.21
C ASP A 230 -23.43 7.19 -10.68
N TRP A 231 -24.45 7.06 -11.56
CA TRP A 231 -24.27 6.79 -12.98
C TRP A 231 -23.38 7.81 -13.70
N PRO A 232 -23.54 9.13 -13.50
CA PRO A 232 -22.69 10.13 -14.17
C PRO A 232 -21.20 9.99 -13.81
N LYS A 233 -20.88 9.38 -12.66
CA LYS A 233 -19.49 9.13 -12.24
C LYS A 233 -18.87 7.91 -12.93
N ILE A 234 -19.66 7.02 -13.52
CA ILE A 234 -19.17 5.73 -14.03
C ILE A 234 -19.50 5.49 -15.51
N GLU A 235 -20.35 6.31 -16.12
CA GLU A 235 -20.87 6.05 -17.46
C GLU A 235 -19.80 6.08 -18.55
N HIS A 236 -18.81 6.96 -18.41
CA HIS A 236 -17.67 7.07 -19.32
C HIS A 236 -16.63 5.96 -19.14
N ILE A 237 -16.65 5.23 -18.01
CA ILE A 237 -15.70 4.15 -17.73
C ILE A 237 -16.07 2.92 -18.54
N PRO A 238 -15.21 2.42 -19.45
CA PRO A 238 -15.54 1.34 -20.39
C PRO A 238 -16.08 0.07 -19.73
N TYR A 239 -15.42 -0.40 -18.66
CA TYR A 239 -15.78 -1.62 -17.96
C TYR A 239 -16.16 -1.32 -16.51
N VAL A 240 -17.41 -1.60 -16.14
CA VAL A 240 -17.88 -1.48 -14.75
C VAL A 240 -18.50 -2.78 -14.31
N HIS A 241 -17.97 -3.37 -13.25
CA HIS A 241 -18.53 -4.57 -12.62
C HIS A 241 -18.90 -4.23 -11.18
N ALA A 242 -20.18 -4.27 -10.85
CA ALA A 242 -20.65 -4.12 -9.49
C ALA A 242 -21.34 -5.40 -9.02
N ARG A 243 -21.02 -5.87 -7.81
CA ARG A 243 -21.66 -7.04 -7.19
C ARG A 243 -22.05 -6.75 -5.74
N SER A 244 -23.20 -7.28 -5.34
CA SER A 244 -23.61 -7.25 -3.96
C SER A 244 -22.80 -8.27 -3.14
N MET A 245 -22.42 -7.93 -1.92
CA MET A 245 -21.75 -8.87 -1.02
C MET A 245 -22.70 -9.88 -0.35
N GLN A 246 -23.99 -9.56 -0.30
CA GLN A 246 -25.00 -10.32 0.45
C GLN A 246 -26.13 -10.83 -0.44
N GLU A 247 -26.44 -10.09 -1.51
CA GLU A 247 -27.51 -10.42 -2.44
C GLU A 247 -26.94 -10.96 -3.75
N SER A 248 -27.79 -11.56 -4.58
CA SER A 248 -27.40 -11.97 -5.94
C SER A 248 -27.29 -10.78 -6.92
N GLY A 249 -27.51 -9.56 -6.46
CA GLY A 249 -27.51 -8.34 -7.26
C GLY A 249 -26.17 -8.06 -7.96
N TYR A 250 -26.21 -7.74 -9.25
CA TYR A 250 -25.03 -7.35 -10.01
C TYR A 250 -25.32 -6.32 -11.10
N ILE A 251 -24.29 -5.60 -11.51
CA ILE A 251 -24.22 -4.81 -12.74
C ILE A 251 -22.96 -5.22 -13.50
N SER A 252 -23.10 -5.40 -14.81
CA SER A 252 -21.99 -5.60 -15.73
C SER A 252 -22.17 -4.66 -16.91
N LYS A 253 -21.22 -3.74 -17.07
CA LYS A 253 -21.14 -2.77 -18.15
C LYS A 253 -19.90 -3.01 -18.99
N SER A 254 -20.07 -3.02 -20.29
CA SER A 254 -19.01 -2.99 -21.30
C SER A 254 -19.31 -1.87 -22.32
N PRO A 255 -18.41 -1.60 -23.29
CA PRO A 255 -18.69 -0.63 -24.35
C PRO A 255 -19.94 -0.95 -25.19
N SER A 256 -20.33 -2.23 -25.27
CA SER A 256 -21.44 -2.70 -26.11
C SER A 256 -22.68 -3.15 -25.35
N ALA A 257 -22.61 -3.31 -24.02
CA ALA A 257 -23.69 -3.89 -23.25
C ALA A 257 -23.78 -3.33 -21.83
N PHE A 258 -25.00 -3.36 -21.29
CA PHE A 258 -25.28 -3.13 -19.89
C PHE A 258 -26.27 -4.19 -19.41
N THR A 259 -25.86 -5.04 -18.48
CA THR A 259 -26.68 -6.13 -17.94
C THR A 259 -26.74 -6.04 -16.42
N THR A 260 -27.91 -6.33 -15.85
CA THR A 260 -28.15 -6.33 -14.41
C THR A 260 -29.38 -7.18 -14.09
N ASN A 261 -29.43 -7.73 -12.88
CA ASN A 261 -30.61 -8.39 -12.32
C ASN A 261 -31.30 -7.57 -11.22
N LEU A 262 -30.88 -6.31 -11.03
CA LEU A 262 -31.50 -5.37 -10.12
C LEU A 262 -32.78 -4.85 -10.78
N LYS A 263 -33.91 -4.98 -10.09
CA LYS A 263 -35.22 -4.43 -10.50
C LYS A 263 -35.33 -2.96 -10.13
#